data_AF-A0A2D2DRN3-F1
#
_entry.id   AF-A0A2D2DRN3-F1
#
_cell.length_a   1.000
_cell.length_b   1.000
_cell.length_c   1.000
_cell.angle_alpha   90.00
_cell.angle_beta   90.00
_cell.angle_gamma   90.00
#
_symmetry.space_group_name_H-M   'P 1'
#
loop_
_entity.id
_entity.type
_entity.pdbx_description
1 polymer ?
#
loop_
_entity_poly.entity_id
_entity_poly.type
_entity_poly.pdbx_seq_one_letter_code
_entity_poly.pdbx_strand_id
1 'polypeptide(L)' 'MASIVKHRKVNIVVLAQDEAIGEHCKPGDIAIAAAADGWWTSFIGEDGVIDSYDIPYPSYQEALWAAKAAAEFGV' A
#
# COMPACT_ATOMS: atom_id res chain seq x y z
N MET A 1 11.38 -3.00 7.87
CA MET A 1 12.10 -3.47 6.67
C MET A 1 11.07 -3.51 5.57
N ALA A 2 10.93 -2.39 4.89
CA ALA A 2 9.94 -2.25 3.84
C ALA A 2 10.24 -3.21 2.68
N SER A 3 9.25 -3.99 2.28
CA SER A 3 9.34 -4.95 1.16
C SER A 3 8.60 -4.40 -0.04
N ILE A 4 9.30 -4.23 -1.16
CA ILE A 4 8.69 -3.67 -2.38
C ILE A 4 8.30 -4.82 -3.31
N VAL A 5 7.00 -4.98 -3.53
CA VAL A 5 6.42 -5.92 -4.48
C VAL A 5 6.04 -5.16 -5.75
N LYS A 6 6.84 -5.32 -6.80
CA LYS A 6 6.51 -4.72 -8.12
C LYS A 6 5.36 -5.47 -8.77
N HIS A 7 4.30 -4.76 -9.12
CA HIS A 7 3.18 -5.30 -9.90
C HIS A 7 2.91 -4.42 -11.12
N ARG A 8 3.31 -4.92 -12.31
CA ARG A 8 3.27 -4.17 -13.59
C ARG A 8 3.96 -2.80 -13.50
N LYS A 9 3.20 -1.71 -13.49
CA LYS A 9 3.69 -0.32 -13.44
C LYS A 9 3.58 0.32 -12.05
N VAL A 10 3.04 -0.41 -11.07
CA VAL A 10 2.79 0.07 -9.71
C VAL A 10 3.73 -0.67 -8.74
N ASN A 11 4.38 0.06 -7.83
CA ASN A 11 5.12 -0.57 -6.74
C ASN A 11 4.21 -0.70 -5.53
N ILE A 12 4.08 -1.91 -5.00
CA ILE A 12 3.37 -2.18 -3.76
C ILE A 12 4.41 -2.22 -2.64
N VAL A 13 4.47 -1.17 -1.82
CA VAL A 13 5.46 -1.01 -0.75
C VAL A 13 4.85 -1.51 0.56
N VAL A 14 5.31 -2.65 1.03
CA VAL A 14 4.86 -3.25 2.29
C VAL A 14 5.74 -2.75 3.42
N LEU A 15 5.16 -1.95 4.31
CA LEU A 15 5.80 -1.31 5.45
C LEU A 15 5.49 -2.13 6.71
N ALA A 16 6.52 -2.32 7.54
CA ALA A 16 6.32 -2.88 8.87
C ALA A 16 5.60 -1.87 9.79
N GLN A 17 5.13 -2.37 10.93
CA GLN A 17 4.60 -1.51 12.00
C GLN A 17 5.65 -0.46 12.36
N ASP A 18 5.28 0.82 12.29
CA ASP A 18 6.13 2.01 12.52
C ASP A 18 6.98 2.52 11.32
N GLU A 19 6.86 1.95 10.11
CA GLU A 19 7.56 2.49 8.92
C GLU A 19 6.77 3.62 8.21
N ALA A 20 7.48 4.71 7.89
CA ALA A 20 6.90 5.89 7.27
C ALA A 20 6.64 5.69 5.76
N ILE A 21 5.36 5.79 5.37
CA ILE A 21 4.90 5.72 3.97
C ILE A 21 5.63 6.74 3.09
N GLY A 22 5.78 7.98 3.59
CA GLY A 22 6.33 9.11 2.82
C GLY A 22 7.81 9.02 2.46
N GLU A 23 8.61 8.21 3.16
CA GLU A 23 10.03 8.01 2.81
C GLU A 23 10.25 6.90 1.77
N HIS A 24 9.28 5.99 1.63
CA HIS A 24 9.44 4.78 0.82
C HIS A 24 8.52 4.69 -0.39
N CYS A 25 7.45 5.49 -0.44
CA CYS A 25 6.45 5.43 -1.49
C CYS A 25 6.56 6.62 -2.44
N LYS A 26 6.38 6.37 -3.74
CA LYS A 26 6.34 7.42 -4.76
C LYS A 26 4.91 7.67 -5.22
N PRO A 27 4.61 8.83 -5.80
CA PRO A 27 3.36 9.04 -6.54
C PRO A 27 3.14 7.91 -7.56
N GLY A 28 1.96 7.29 -7.51
CA GLY A 28 1.56 6.12 -8.28
C GLY A 28 1.77 4.77 -7.57
N ASP A 29 2.34 4.75 -6.36
CA ASP A 29 2.56 3.53 -5.58
C ASP A 29 1.43 3.21 -4.59
N ILE A 30 1.43 1.97 -4.12
CA ILE A 30 0.50 1.48 -3.09
C ILE A 30 1.31 1.09 -1.87
N ALA A 31 1.12 1.77 -0.76
CA ALA A 31 1.64 1.36 0.52
C ALA A 31 0.72 0.36 1.21
N ILE A 32 1.32 -0.65 1.83
CA ILE A 32 0.63 -1.54 2.75
C ILE A 32 1.32 -1.43 4.10
N ALA A 33 0.68 -0.85 5.10
CA ALA A 33 1.22 -0.72 6.45
C ALA A 33 0.64 -1.78 7.39
N ALA A 34 1.50 -2.55 8.04
CA ALA A 34 1.08 -3.42 9.13
C ALA A 34 0.79 -2.58 10.39
N ALA A 35 -0.40 -2.72 10.95
CA ALA A 35 -0.82 -2.09 12.21
C ALA A 35 -1.28 -3.14 13.22
N ALA A 36 -1.49 -2.72 14.46
CA ALA A 36 -1.96 -3.60 15.54
C ALA A 36 -3.34 -4.22 15.24
N ASP A 37 -4.20 -3.49 14.54
CA ASP A 37 -5.55 -3.92 14.16
C ASP A 37 -5.63 -4.68 12.83
N GLY A 38 -4.52 -4.78 12.08
CA GLY A 38 -4.49 -5.45 10.78
C GLY A 38 -3.60 -4.75 9.75
N TRP A 39 -3.90 -4.95 8.48
CA TRP A 39 -3.13 -4.42 7.35
C TRP A 39 -3.87 -3.29 6.68
N TRP A 40 -3.27 -2.10 6.68
CA TRP A 40 -3.81 -0.91 6.05
C TRP A 40 -3.23 -0.75 4.65
N THR A 41 -4.06 -0.39 3.71
CA THR A 41 -3.69 -0.15 2.31
C THR A 41 -3.90 1.33 2.00
N SER A 42 -2.82 2.01 1.61
CA SER A 42 -2.80 3.42 1.26
C SER A 42 -2.25 3.61 -0.15
N PHE A 43 -2.90 4.46 -0.94
CA PHE A 43 -2.54 4.80 -2.30
C PHE A 43 -1.90 6.16 -2.32
N ILE A 44 -0.78 6.29 -3.01
CA ILE A 44 -0.10 7.56 -3.16
C ILE A 44 -0.43 8.06 -4.56
N GLY A 45 -1.27 9.10 -4.65
CA GLY A 45 -1.60 9.79 -5.89
C GLY A 45 -0.47 10.69 -6.39
N GLU A 46 -0.65 11.25 -7.59
CA GLU A 46 0.38 12.03 -8.31
C GLU A 46 0.80 13.33 -7.58
N ASP A 47 -0.07 13.89 -6.75
CA ASP A 47 0.18 15.10 -5.94
C ASP A 47 0.66 14.77 -4.50
N GLY A 48 1.00 13.50 -4.22
CA GLY A 48 1.29 13.04 -2.86
C GLY A 48 0.05 12.89 -1.98
N VAL A 49 -1.15 12.91 -2.59
CA VAL A 49 -2.40 12.58 -1.90
C VAL A 49 -2.34 11.13 -1.46
N ILE A 50 -2.42 10.90 -0.16
CA ILE A 50 -2.48 9.54 0.40
C ILE A 50 -3.95 9.20 0.63
N ASP A 51 -4.50 8.32 -0.19
CA ASP A 51 -5.85 7.80 -0.02
C ASP A 51 -5.75 6.44 0.67
N SER A 52 -6.31 6.29 1.87
CA SER A 52 -6.24 5.02 2.61
C SER A 52 -7.60 4.37 2.64
N TYR A 53 -7.63 3.04 2.53
CA TYR A 53 -8.89 2.32 2.75
C TYR A 53 -9.40 2.55 4.17
N ASP A 54 -10.72 2.65 4.29
CA ASP A 54 -11.43 2.84 5.55
C ASP A 54 -11.39 1.60 6.47
N ILE A 55 -11.04 0.43 5.91
CA ILE A 55 -11.12 -0.85 6.59
C ILE A 55 -9.75 -1.55 6.54
N PRO A 56 -9.19 -1.99 7.69
CA PRO A 56 -8.00 -2.82 7.71
C PRO A 56 -8.31 -4.26 7.32
N TYR A 57 -7.39 -4.89 6.60
CA TYR A 57 -7.47 -6.30 6.27
C TYR A 57 -6.92 -7.17 7.41
N PRO A 58 -7.53 -8.33 7.69
CA PRO A 58 -7.08 -9.20 8.77
C PRO A 58 -5.79 -9.95 8.41
N SER A 59 -5.45 -10.08 7.12
CA SER A 59 -4.24 -10.75 6.66
C SER A 59 -3.49 -9.96 5.58
N TYR A 60 -2.16 -10.08 5.60
CA TYR A 60 -1.25 -9.54 4.58
C TYR A 60 -1.68 -9.92 3.16
N GLN A 61 -2.09 -11.17 2.98
CA GLN A 61 -2.42 -11.71 1.66
C GLN A 61 -3.67 -11.05 1.06
N GLU A 62 -4.66 -10.72 1.89
CA GLU A 62 -5.85 -9.99 1.46
C GLU A 62 -5.53 -8.54 1.11
N ALA A 63 -4.72 -7.85 1.94
CA ALA A 63 -4.23 -6.51 1.64
C ALA A 63 -3.44 -6.48 0.33
N LEU A 64 -2.61 -7.49 0.08
CA LEU A 64 -1.82 -7.61 -1.14
C LEU A 64 -2.68 -7.93 -2.37
N TRP A 65 -3.76 -8.69 -2.22
CA TRP A 65 -4.74 -8.89 -3.30
C TRP A 65 -5.52 -7.63 -3.61
N ALA A 66 -5.97 -6.90 -2.59
CA ALA A 66 -6.64 -5.61 -2.77
C ALA A 66 -5.72 -4.60 -3.45
N ALA A 67 -4.46 -4.50 -3.01
CA ALA A 67 -3.45 -3.65 -3.64
C ALA A 67 -3.19 -4.04 -5.09
N LYS A 68 -3.08 -5.33 -5.40
CA LYS A 68 -2.93 -5.81 -6.79
C LYS A 68 -4.14 -5.43 -7.64
N ALA A 69 -5.35 -5.66 -7.14
CA ALA A 69 -6.57 -5.31 -7.85
C ALA A 69 -6.62 -3.79 -8.11
N ALA A 70 -6.37 -2.97 -7.09
CA ALA A 70 -6.34 -1.52 -7.25
C ALA A 70 -5.23 -1.06 -8.21
N ALA A 71 -4.07 -1.72 -8.24
CA ALA A 71 -3.03 -1.49 -9.25
C ALA A 71 -3.47 -1.89 -10.68
N GLU A 72 -4.45 -2.78 -10.82
CA GLU A 72 -5.03 -3.17 -12.10
C GLU A 72 -6.18 -2.25 -12.55
N PHE A 73 -6.96 -1.72 -11.61
CA PHE A 73 -8.10 -0.83 -11.88
C PHE A 73 -7.76 0.67 -11.88
N GLY A 74 -6.62 1.07 -11.32
CA GLY A 74 -6.17 2.46 -11.23
C GLY A 74 -5.43 2.93 -12.48
N VAL A 75 -6.18 3.49 -13.43
CA VAL A 75 -5.71 4.53 -14.38
C VAL A 75 -6.80 5.57 -14.57
#